data_AF-A0A3N5QFI9-F1
#
_entry.id   AF-A0A3N5QFI9-F1
#
_cell.length_a   1.000
_cell.length_b   1.000
_cell.length_c   1.000
_cell.angle_alpha   90.00
_cell.angle_beta   90.00
_cell.angle_gamma   90.00
#
_symmetry.space_group_name_H-M   'P 1'
#
loop_
_entity.id
_entity.type
_entity.pdbx_description
1 polymer ?
#
loop_
_entity_poly.entity_id
_entity_poly.type
_entity_poly.pdbx_seq_one_letter_code
_entity_poly.pdbx_strand_id
1 'polypeptide(L)'
;MLRWGAFVLGLCSLVTIAFMLGGRTADSDDGRKSSGNSAAQRQQKPGAGRAAELSSQTGVDPALCEQPAGQGAEFDPALIPKVLDEARARGNSRRGAMIFGSAHFACISCHRVEEHGGQTGPALTDVGKRLKPEQIVESLFWPKREVKPEFKAFAVQTTDGRNFQGYIDRETAEELVLRDPAMGAVTRLSKGVIEERREIGTLMPDGLTQAMSAAQRSDVVRFLLDLGHDASLPSLVRPQSHEPAAFAYDKSPLEPAAWPFRDHFINRDRLYDFYVKEARHFLAQPAMPVLLPGYPGIDGGAFGHWGNQNEQTWANDRWNLTDVGSLLCGIFRGAGVTVPKGVCVRLGDHGELAACFNPQTLTYDAVWRDGFLKFSSVRHGFMDGALMVGTALDRPSGMAPDKPFQYRGFFRHGKRVIFSYRVGDVDYLDSPWVAEGKLERIVTPAAEHPLLEQTRGGPAQWPEEFG
;
A
#
# COMPACT_ATOMS: atom_id res chain seq x y z
N MET A 1 49.33 -21.20 5.93
CA MET A 1 49.73 -22.50 6.53
C MET A 1 48.88 -22.72 7.78
N LEU A 2 48.17 -23.87 7.81
CA LEU A 2 47.45 -24.56 8.91
C LEU A 2 46.45 -23.74 9.77
N ARG A 3 45.12 -23.90 9.65
CA ARG A 3 44.18 -25.01 10.01
C ARG A 3 43.99 -25.27 11.52
N TRP A 4 42.75 -25.72 11.83
CA TRP A 4 42.13 -26.20 13.08
C TRP A 4 41.21 -25.16 13.77
N GLY A 5 39.92 -25.40 14.01
CA GLY A 5 39.08 -26.58 13.80
C GLY A 5 37.59 -26.26 13.97
N ALA A 6 36.75 -26.98 13.23
CA ALA A 6 35.30 -26.97 13.31
C ALA A 6 34.79 -27.94 14.40
N PHE A 7 33.61 -27.68 14.96
CA PHE A 7 32.48 -28.63 15.16
C PHE A 7 31.45 -28.01 16.12
N VAL A 8 30.21 -27.82 15.66
CA VAL A 8 28.98 -28.37 16.28
C VAL A 8 27.90 -28.39 15.18
N LEU A 9 27.30 -29.56 14.97
CA LEU A 9 26.20 -29.84 14.05
C LEU A 9 25.01 -30.32 14.89
N GLY A 10 23.81 -29.86 14.53
CA GLY A 10 22.54 -30.58 14.74
C GLY A 10 21.65 -30.11 15.90
N LEU A 11 20.45 -29.59 15.58
CA LEU A 11 19.21 -30.38 15.74
C LEU A 11 17.98 -29.68 15.08
N CYS A 12 17.30 -30.47 14.24
CA CYS A 12 15.88 -30.57 13.92
C CYS A 12 14.87 -29.41 14.15
N SER A 13 14.28 -28.99 13.03
CA SER A 13 12.86 -29.16 12.61
C SER A 13 11.67 -28.73 13.48
N LEU A 14 10.68 -28.20 12.73
CA LEU A 14 9.23 -28.13 12.97
C LEU A 14 8.68 -26.92 13.74
N VAL A 15 8.10 -25.96 13.00
CA VAL A 15 6.92 -25.22 13.47
C VAL A 15 5.81 -25.43 12.44
N THR A 16 4.83 -26.21 12.88
CA THR A 16 3.61 -26.60 12.17
C THR A 16 2.58 -25.48 12.21
N ILE A 17 1.90 -25.30 11.08
CA ILE A 17 0.69 -24.49 10.86
C ILE A 17 -0.46 -25.05 11.72
N ALA A 18 -1.13 -24.21 12.50
CA ALA A 18 -2.38 -24.55 13.17
C ALA A 18 -3.46 -23.50 12.89
N PHE A 19 -4.40 -23.87 12.01
CA PHE A 19 -5.71 -23.26 11.81
C PHE A 19 -6.73 -24.21 12.47
N MET A 20 -7.59 -23.75 13.39
CA MET A 20 -8.98 -24.20 13.54
C MET A 20 -9.72 -23.44 14.66
N LEU A 21 -10.75 -22.69 14.24
CA LEU A 21 -12.15 -22.70 14.69
C LEU A 21 -12.49 -22.78 16.20
N GLY A 22 -13.16 -21.72 16.68
CA GLY A 22 -14.53 -21.82 17.20
C GLY A 22 -14.73 -21.77 18.72
N GLY A 23 -15.30 -20.67 19.21
CA GLY A 23 -15.87 -20.59 20.57
C GLY A 23 -16.70 -19.32 20.78
N ARG A 24 -18.04 -19.46 20.70
CA ARG A 24 -19.04 -18.43 21.06
C ARG A 24 -19.16 -18.32 22.58
N THR A 25 -19.28 -17.11 23.10
CA THR A 25 -20.09 -16.81 24.30
C THR A 25 -20.77 -15.45 24.14
N ALA A 26 -21.98 -15.36 24.68
CA ALA A 26 -22.99 -14.34 24.45
C ALA A 26 -22.85 -13.09 25.34
N ASP A 27 -23.19 -11.95 24.72
CA ASP A 27 -24.10 -10.89 25.17
C ASP A 27 -23.94 -10.24 26.56
N SER A 28 -23.60 -8.95 26.55
CA SER A 28 -24.32 -7.94 27.35
C SER A 28 -24.18 -6.56 26.68
N ASP A 29 -25.35 -6.02 26.38
CA ASP A 29 -25.67 -4.74 25.77
C ASP A 29 -25.33 -3.58 26.74
N ASP A 30 -24.57 -2.56 26.31
CA ASP A 30 -24.94 -1.18 26.64
C ASP A 30 -24.31 -0.16 25.68
N GLY A 31 -25.16 0.75 25.21
CA GLY A 31 -24.94 1.53 24.01
C GLY A 31 -24.03 2.75 24.17
N ARG A 32 -23.21 3.02 23.13
CA ARG A 32 -22.94 4.40 22.70
C ARG A 32 -22.64 4.49 21.22
N LYS A 33 -23.51 5.23 20.54
CA LYS A 33 -23.52 5.55 19.11
C LYS A 33 -22.20 6.18 18.66
N SER A 34 -21.51 5.56 17.70
CA SER A 34 -20.59 6.24 16.79
C SER A 34 -21.22 6.26 15.39
N SER A 35 -21.58 7.46 14.93
CA SER A 35 -22.11 7.74 13.61
C SER A 35 -21.07 7.44 12.53
N GLY A 36 -21.07 6.21 12.03
CA GLY A 36 -20.42 5.81 10.79
C GLY A 36 -21.37 6.05 9.62
N ASN A 37 -21.00 6.95 8.72
CA ASN A 37 -21.80 7.33 7.57
C ASN A 37 -21.73 6.20 6.52
N SER A 38 -22.61 5.19 6.64
CA SER A 38 -22.81 4.14 5.65
C SER A 38 -23.87 4.58 4.65
N ALA A 39 -23.43 5.24 3.57
CA ALA A 39 -24.25 5.40 2.38
C ALA A 39 -24.47 4.02 1.74
N ALA A 40 -25.67 3.46 1.95
CA ALA A 40 -26.13 2.29 1.23
C ALA A 40 -26.08 2.56 -0.27
N GLN A 41 -25.10 1.96 -0.97
CA GLN A 41 -25.09 1.91 -2.42
C GLN A 41 -26.28 1.06 -2.88
N ARG A 42 -27.36 1.75 -3.25
CA ARG A 42 -28.38 1.21 -4.16
C ARG A 42 -27.66 0.72 -5.41
N GLN A 43 -27.68 -0.59 -5.65
CA GLN A 43 -27.37 -1.16 -6.96
C GLN A 43 -28.43 -0.66 -7.95
N GLN A 44 -28.16 0.48 -8.57
CA GLN A 44 -28.83 0.87 -9.81
C GLN A 44 -28.18 0.07 -10.94
N LYS A 45 -28.97 -0.80 -11.60
CA LYS A 45 -28.62 -1.29 -12.94
C LYS A 45 -28.32 -0.07 -13.82
N PRO A 46 -27.19 -0.01 -14.54
CA PRO A 46 -26.94 1.11 -15.43
C PRO A 46 -28.00 1.07 -16.54
N GLY A 47 -28.75 2.16 -16.67
CA GLY A 47 -29.66 2.37 -17.80
C GLY A 47 -28.85 2.53 -19.08
N ALA A 48 -29.34 1.92 -20.17
CA ALA A 48 -28.72 1.87 -21.49
C ALA A 48 -28.24 3.23 -22.04
N GLY A 49 -28.75 4.37 -21.53
CA GLY A 49 -28.34 5.71 -21.95
C GLY A 49 -26.91 6.10 -21.60
N ARG A 50 -26.32 5.58 -20.52
CA ARG A 50 -24.99 6.01 -20.05
C ARG A 50 -23.82 5.35 -20.80
N ALA A 51 -24.08 4.20 -21.43
CA ALA A 51 -23.11 3.53 -22.32
C ALA A 51 -22.96 4.25 -23.67
N ALA A 52 -24.06 4.77 -24.21
CA ALA A 52 -24.07 5.56 -25.46
C ALA A 52 -23.30 6.89 -25.30
N GLU A 53 -23.37 7.51 -24.12
CA GLU A 53 -22.73 8.80 -23.84
C GLU A 53 -21.21 8.68 -23.56
N LEU A 54 -20.74 7.52 -23.07
CA LEU A 54 -19.30 7.23 -22.94
C LEU A 54 -18.66 6.82 -24.28
N SER A 55 -19.43 6.19 -25.18
CA SER A 55 -18.98 5.80 -26.51
C SER A 55 -18.72 7.01 -27.42
N SER A 56 -19.48 8.10 -27.28
CA SER A 56 -19.26 9.33 -28.07
C SER A 56 -17.95 10.07 -27.72
N GLN A 57 -17.44 9.94 -26.48
CA GLN A 57 -16.20 10.60 -26.03
C GLN A 57 -14.94 9.79 -26.29
N THR A 58 -15.05 8.46 -26.38
CA THR A 58 -13.94 7.53 -26.65
C THR A 58 -13.90 7.10 -28.12
N GLY A 59 -15.00 7.33 -28.85
CA GLY A 59 -15.21 6.91 -30.24
C GLY A 59 -15.11 5.40 -30.47
N VAL A 60 -15.17 4.58 -29.42
CA VAL A 60 -15.09 3.10 -29.49
C VAL A 60 -16.50 2.56 -29.80
N ASP A 61 -16.62 1.66 -30.78
CA ASP A 61 -17.90 1.02 -31.13
C ASP A 61 -18.47 0.27 -29.89
N PRO A 62 -19.69 0.59 -29.42
CA PRO A 62 -20.33 -0.07 -28.28
C PRO A 62 -20.42 -1.59 -28.40
N ALA A 63 -20.56 -2.11 -29.63
CA ALA A 63 -20.62 -3.56 -29.89
C ALA A 63 -19.29 -4.26 -29.53
N LEU A 64 -18.17 -3.53 -29.53
CA LEU A 64 -16.90 -4.03 -29.05
C LEU A 64 -16.83 -4.03 -27.51
N CYS A 65 -17.66 -3.27 -26.79
CA CYS A 65 -17.60 -3.14 -25.34
C CYS A 65 -18.50 -4.13 -24.58
N GLU A 66 -19.56 -4.62 -25.21
CA GLU A 66 -20.56 -5.50 -24.58
C GLU A 66 -20.37 -6.96 -25.03
N GLN A 67 -19.44 -7.68 -24.38
CA GLN A 67 -19.36 -9.14 -24.49
C GLN A 67 -19.41 -9.71 -23.07
N PRO A 68 -20.43 -10.51 -22.69
CA PRO A 68 -20.55 -11.03 -21.34
C PRO A 68 -19.35 -11.89 -20.98
N ALA A 69 -18.78 -11.68 -19.79
CA ALA A 69 -17.67 -12.47 -19.29
C ALA A 69 -18.14 -13.90 -18.97
N GLY A 70 -17.43 -14.91 -19.50
CA GLY A 70 -17.47 -16.28 -18.96
C GLY A 70 -18.13 -17.37 -19.80
N GLN A 71 -18.61 -17.11 -21.02
CA GLN A 71 -18.97 -18.15 -22.00
C GLN A 71 -18.49 -17.68 -23.39
N GLY A 72 -17.94 -18.60 -24.20
CA GLY A 72 -17.45 -18.27 -25.54
C GLY A 72 -18.57 -17.60 -26.33
N ALA A 73 -18.33 -16.38 -26.81
CA ALA A 73 -19.33 -15.66 -27.57
C ALA A 73 -19.75 -16.46 -28.80
N GLU A 74 -21.04 -16.45 -29.12
CA GLU A 74 -21.53 -17.03 -30.37
C GLU A 74 -20.81 -16.37 -31.56
N PHE A 75 -20.61 -17.12 -32.63
CA PHE A 75 -19.92 -16.60 -33.80
C PHE A 75 -20.73 -15.47 -34.44
N ASP A 76 -20.11 -14.31 -34.59
CA ASP A 76 -20.67 -13.17 -35.30
C ASP A 76 -19.73 -12.72 -36.42
N PRO A 77 -20.02 -13.04 -37.69
CA PRO A 77 -19.20 -12.61 -38.82
C PRO A 77 -19.19 -11.08 -38.99
N ALA A 78 -20.20 -10.36 -38.49
CA ALA A 78 -20.25 -8.90 -38.58
C ALA A 78 -19.26 -8.22 -37.62
N LEU A 79 -18.78 -8.92 -36.59
CA LEU A 79 -17.82 -8.40 -35.63
C LEU A 79 -16.39 -8.37 -36.20
N ILE A 80 -16.04 -9.28 -37.12
CA ILE A 80 -14.70 -9.36 -37.72
C ILE A 80 -14.25 -8.04 -38.37
N PRO A 81 -15.00 -7.43 -39.31
CA PRO A 81 -14.58 -6.18 -39.93
C PRO A 81 -14.47 -5.04 -38.90
N LYS A 82 -15.35 -4.98 -37.90
CA LYS A 82 -15.31 -3.96 -36.83
C LYS A 82 -14.03 -4.04 -36.01
N VAL A 83 -13.64 -5.25 -35.60
CA VAL A 83 -12.40 -5.48 -34.84
C VAL A 83 -11.19 -5.11 -35.67
N LEU A 84 -11.18 -5.46 -36.97
CA LEU A 84 -10.08 -5.11 -37.88
C LEU A 84 -9.96 -3.60 -38.07
N ASP A 85 -11.08 -2.91 -38.27
CA ASP A 85 -11.08 -1.46 -38.45
C ASP A 85 -10.60 -0.74 -37.19
N GLU A 86 -11.06 -1.15 -36.00
CA GLU A 86 -10.60 -0.57 -34.73
C GLU A 86 -9.11 -0.87 -34.47
N ALA A 87 -8.66 -2.10 -34.73
CA ALA A 87 -7.25 -2.48 -34.61
C ALA A 87 -6.36 -1.66 -35.55
N ARG A 88 -6.79 -1.42 -36.80
CA ARG A 88 -6.06 -0.60 -37.77
C ARG A 88 -6.06 0.87 -37.40
N ALA A 89 -7.19 1.40 -36.92
CA ALA A 89 -7.32 2.81 -36.60
C ALA A 89 -6.62 3.20 -35.29
N ARG A 90 -6.64 2.32 -34.28
CA ARG A 90 -6.31 2.68 -32.89
C ARG A 90 -5.43 1.68 -32.15
N GLY A 91 -5.28 0.47 -32.69
CA GLY A 91 -4.42 -0.54 -32.10
C GLY A 91 -2.95 -0.09 -32.10
N ASN A 92 -2.22 -0.51 -31.07
CA ASN A 92 -0.79 -0.27 -30.95
C ASN A 92 -0.04 -1.59 -30.76
N SER A 93 0.82 -1.92 -31.72
CA SER A 93 1.54 -3.20 -31.78
C SER A 93 2.47 -3.41 -30.59
N ARG A 94 3.05 -2.35 -30.02
CA ARG A 94 3.89 -2.44 -28.83
C ARG A 94 3.06 -2.79 -27.59
N ARG A 95 1.89 -2.16 -27.41
CA ARG A 95 0.95 -2.53 -26.35
C ARG A 95 0.39 -3.94 -26.55
N GLY A 96 0.12 -4.33 -27.80
CA GLY A 96 -0.29 -5.68 -28.14
C GLY A 96 0.75 -6.75 -27.81
N ALA A 97 2.04 -6.46 -28.04
CA ALA A 97 3.13 -7.33 -27.63
C ALA A 97 3.16 -7.55 -26.09
N MET A 98 2.87 -6.50 -25.30
CA MET A 98 2.74 -6.63 -23.84
C MET A 98 1.58 -7.52 -23.43
N ILE A 99 0.43 -7.36 -24.08
CA ILE A 99 -0.77 -8.17 -23.81
C ILE A 99 -0.47 -9.64 -24.13
N PHE A 100 0.15 -9.90 -25.29
CA PHE A 100 0.57 -11.23 -25.72
C PHE A 100 1.54 -11.89 -24.74
N GLY A 101 2.53 -11.13 -24.25
CA GLY A 101 3.52 -11.60 -23.27
C GLY A 101 3.02 -11.66 -21.83
N SER A 102 1.83 -11.12 -21.53
CA SER A 102 1.36 -11.02 -20.14
C SER A 102 1.00 -12.37 -19.54
N ALA A 103 1.31 -12.56 -18.26
CA ALA A 103 0.87 -13.74 -17.51
C ALA A 103 -0.66 -13.81 -17.34
N HIS A 104 -1.36 -12.67 -17.45
CA HIS A 104 -2.81 -12.61 -17.30
C HIS A 104 -3.56 -13.26 -18.48
N PHE A 105 -3.08 -13.05 -19.71
CA PHE A 105 -3.67 -13.63 -20.92
C PHE A 105 -2.89 -14.83 -21.47
N ALA A 106 -1.62 -14.98 -21.09
CA ALA A 106 -0.77 -16.17 -21.29
C ALA A 106 -0.63 -16.65 -22.75
N CYS A 107 -0.79 -15.77 -23.75
CA CYS A 107 -0.65 -16.16 -25.17
C CYS A 107 0.75 -16.74 -25.46
N ILE A 108 1.80 -16.10 -24.92
CA ILE A 108 3.20 -16.54 -25.04
C ILE A 108 3.45 -17.93 -24.45
N SER A 109 2.66 -18.38 -23.47
CA SER A 109 2.82 -19.70 -22.85
C SER A 109 2.53 -20.83 -23.83
N CYS A 110 1.65 -20.59 -24.81
CA CYS A 110 1.27 -21.57 -25.81
C CYS A 110 1.87 -21.28 -27.20
N HIS A 111 2.04 -20.01 -27.56
CA HIS A 111 2.45 -19.60 -28.89
C HIS A 111 3.86 -19.04 -28.92
N ARG A 112 4.65 -19.48 -29.90
CA ARG A 112 6.02 -19.03 -30.13
C ARG A 112 6.09 -17.83 -31.08
N VAL A 113 6.90 -16.84 -30.72
CA VAL A 113 7.34 -15.72 -31.54
C VAL A 113 8.87 -15.71 -31.53
N GLU A 114 9.48 -15.92 -32.70
CA GLU A 114 10.90 -16.28 -32.86
C GLU A 114 11.30 -17.44 -31.94
N GLU A 115 12.25 -17.21 -31.02
CA GLU A 115 12.75 -18.22 -30.07
C GLU A 115 11.98 -18.19 -28.74
N HIS A 116 10.97 -17.33 -28.59
CA HIS A 116 10.29 -17.09 -27.33
C HIS A 116 8.87 -17.66 -27.30
N GLY A 117 8.52 -18.38 -26.22
CA GLY A 117 7.17 -18.88 -25.96
C GLY A 117 7.01 -20.39 -26.16
N GLY A 118 5.76 -20.85 -26.06
CA GLY A 118 5.40 -22.27 -26.11
C GLY A 118 5.28 -22.85 -27.51
N GLN A 119 5.33 -24.18 -27.60
CA GLN A 119 5.14 -24.93 -28.85
C GLN A 119 3.78 -25.66 -28.90
N THR A 120 2.93 -25.40 -27.90
CA THR A 120 1.60 -25.99 -27.74
C THR A 120 0.65 -25.54 -28.86
N GLY A 121 0.72 -24.25 -29.21
CA GLY A 121 0.01 -23.66 -30.34
C GLY A 121 0.94 -23.37 -31.54
N PRO A 122 0.38 -22.97 -32.69
CA PRO A 122 1.17 -22.63 -33.88
C PRO A 122 2.13 -21.47 -33.61
N ALA A 123 3.29 -21.51 -34.26
CA ALA A 123 4.23 -20.39 -34.28
C ALA A 123 3.60 -19.17 -34.99
N LEU A 124 3.75 -18.01 -34.37
CA LEU A 124 3.10 -16.76 -34.78
C LEU A 124 4.06 -15.72 -35.36
N THR A 125 5.37 -15.97 -35.39
CA THR A 125 6.39 -15.03 -35.88
C THR A 125 6.00 -14.31 -37.17
N ASP A 126 5.48 -15.07 -38.14
CA ASP A 126 5.07 -14.56 -39.46
C ASP A 126 3.54 -14.65 -39.69
N VAL A 127 2.74 -14.66 -38.63
CA VAL A 127 1.28 -14.89 -38.76
C VAL A 127 0.60 -13.85 -39.63
N GLY A 128 0.98 -12.58 -39.53
CA GLY A 128 0.44 -11.48 -40.34
C GLY A 128 0.78 -11.57 -41.83
N LYS A 129 1.81 -12.35 -42.20
CA LYS A 129 2.14 -12.69 -43.60
C LYS A 129 1.43 -13.95 -44.07
N ARG A 130 1.19 -14.91 -43.16
CA ARG A 130 0.69 -16.25 -43.48
C ARG A 130 -0.83 -16.36 -43.52
N LEU A 131 -1.54 -15.60 -42.68
CA LEU A 131 -3.00 -15.65 -42.57
C LEU A 131 -3.62 -14.34 -43.04
N LYS A 132 -4.85 -14.44 -43.56
CA LYS A 132 -5.63 -13.23 -43.84
C LYS A 132 -6.03 -12.55 -42.52
N PRO A 133 -6.17 -11.21 -42.48
CA PRO A 133 -6.57 -10.49 -41.28
C PRO A 133 -7.83 -11.05 -40.61
N GLU A 134 -8.81 -11.46 -41.41
CA GLU A 134 -10.08 -12.00 -40.94
C GLU A 134 -9.89 -13.34 -40.23
N GLN A 135 -8.98 -14.19 -40.73
CA GLN A 135 -8.66 -15.49 -40.13
C GLN A 135 -7.92 -15.32 -38.80
N ILE A 136 -7.10 -14.28 -38.65
CA ILE A 136 -6.42 -13.96 -37.39
C ILE A 136 -7.45 -13.58 -36.33
N VAL A 137 -8.39 -12.69 -36.67
CA VAL A 137 -9.47 -12.29 -35.75
C VAL A 137 -10.37 -13.48 -35.42
N GLU A 138 -10.76 -14.27 -36.42
CA GLU A 138 -11.61 -15.43 -36.21
C GLU A 138 -10.95 -16.47 -35.29
N SER A 139 -9.67 -16.78 -35.51
CA SER A 139 -8.91 -17.71 -34.68
C SER A 139 -8.72 -17.21 -33.24
N LEU A 140 -8.63 -15.89 -33.05
CA LEU A 140 -8.44 -15.28 -31.74
C LEU A 140 -9.73 -15.24 -30.91
N PHE A 141 -10.86 -14.89 -31.53
CA PHE A 141 -12.14 -14.69 -30.85
C PHE A 141 -12.96 -15.99 -30.74
N TRP A 142 -12.83 -16.88 -31.73
CA TRP A 142 -13.57 -18.14 -31.81
C TRP A 142 -12.63 -19.31 -32.14
N PRO A 143 -11.71 -19.67 -31.21
CA PRO A 143 -10.62 -20.60 -31.49
C PRO A 143 -11.08 -22.03 -31.84
N LYS A 144 -12.33 -22.39 -31.53
CA LYS A 144 -12.91 -23.71 -31.84
C LYS A 144 -13.44 -23.86 -33.27
N ARG A 145 -13.56 -22.79 -34.04
CA ARG A 145 -14.19 -22.84 -35.37
C ARG A 145 -13.35 -23.54 -36.42
N GLU A 146 -12.07 -23.20 -36.47
CA GLU A 146 -11.12 -23.77 -37.43
C GLU A 146 -9.86 -24.22 -36.69
N VAL A 147 -9.84 -25.51 -36.31
CA VAL A 147 -8.70 -26.13 -35.64
C VAL A 147 -8.06 -27.10 -36.63
N LYS A 148 -6.82 -26.81 -37.02
CA LYS A 148 -6.06 -27.73 -37.87
C LYS A 148 -5.84 -29.07 -37.16
N PRO A 149 -5.80 -30.21 -37.89
CA PRO A 149 -5.69 -31.53 -37.29
C PRO A 149 -4.54 -31.68 -36.27
N GLU A 150 -3.39 -31.06 -36.53
CA GLU A 150 -2.21 -31.12 -35.66
C GLU A 150 -2.38 -30.39 -34.31
N PHE A 151 -3.38 -29.51 -34.17
CA PHE A 151 -3.69 -28.79 -32.92
C PHE A 151 -5.01 -29.25 -32.27
N LYS A 152 -5.54 -30.41 -32.70
CA LYS A 152 -6.67 -31.07 -32.03
C LYS A 152 -6.15 -31.87 -30.85
N ALA A 153 -6.60 -31.52 -29.65
CA ALA A 153 -6.30 -32.25 -28.43
C ALA A 153 -7.26 -33.42 -28.24
N PHE A 154 -6.74 -34.47 -27.60
CA PHE A 154 -7.47 -35.69 -27.27
C PHE A 154 -7.36 -35.97 -25.78
N ALA A 155 -8.48 -36.40 -25.19
CA ALA A 155 -8.51 -37.05 -23.90
C ALA A 155 -8.50 -38.57 -24.10
N VAL A 156 -7.62 -39.25 -23.38
CA VAL A 156 -7.47 -40.71 -23.42
C VAL A 156 -7.58 -41.25 -22.00
N GLN A 157 -8.55 -42.14 -21.81
CA GLN A 157 -8.72 -42.90 -20.59
C GLN A 157 -8.12 -44.29 -20.79
N THR A 158 -7.27 -44.71 -19.86
CA THR A 158 -6.67 -46.05 -19.87
C THR A 158 -7.44 -47.01 -18.98
N THR A 159 -7.32 -48.31 -19.26
CA THR A 159 -8.01 -49.39 -18.54
C THR A 159 -7.65 -49.49 -17.06
N ASP A 160 -6.55 -48.85 -16.62
CA ASP A 160 -6.16 -48.71 -15.22
C ASP A 160 -6.72 -47.43 -14.56
N GLY A 161 -7.63 -46.72 -15.23
CA GLY A 161 -8.33 -45.54 -14.74
C GLY A 161 -7.56 -44.24 -14.84
N ARG A 162 -6.38 -44.20 -15.49
CA ARG A 162 -5.63 -42.95 -15.69
C ARG A 162 -6.19 -42.16 -16.88
N ASN A 163 -6.16 -40.83 -16.76
CA ASN A 163 -6.57 -39.91 -17.80
C ASN A 163 -5.38 -39.11 -18.30
N PHE A 164 -5.19 -39.11 -19.62
CA PHE A 164 -4.19 -38.33 -20.32
C PHE A 164 -4.87 -37.32 -21.23
N GLN A 165 -4.35 -36.11 -21.31
CA GLN A 165 -4.80 -35.09 -22.27
C GLN A 165 -3.61 -34.51 -23.00
N GLY A 166 -3.72 -34.40 -24.32
CA GLY A 166 -2.63 -33.84 -25.11
C GLY A 166 -2.86 -33.94 -26.61
N TYR A 167 -1.86 -33.51 -27.37
CA TYR A 167 -1.85 -33.63 -28.82
C TYR A 167 -1.25 -34.97 -29.24
N ILE A 168 -1.69 -35.48 -30.38
CA ILE A 168 -1.11 -36.69 -30.96
C ILE A 168 0.19 -36.31 -31.66
N ASP A 169 1.31 -36.69 -31.04
CA ASP A 169 2.65 -36.47 -31.59
C ASP A 169 2.98 -37.53 -32.64
N ARG A 170 2.58 -38.78 -32.38
CA ARG A 170 2.73 -39.93 -33.29
C ARG A 170 1.69 -40.99 -32.98
N GLU A 171 1.18 -41.66 -34.01
CA GLU A 171 0.31 -42.82 -33.87
C GLU A 171 0.77 -43.92 -34.84
N THR A 172 0.97 -45.14 -34.33
CA THR A 172 1.26 -46.34 -35.13
C THR A 172 0.14 -47.38 -34.98
N ALA A 173 0.32 -48.58 -35.53
CA ALA A 173 -0.61 -49.69 -35.33
C ALA A 173 -0.66 -50.16 -33.86
N GLU A 174 0.44 -50.05 -33.12
CA GLU A 174 0.57 -50.56 -31.74
C GLU A 174 0.55 -49.48 -30.65
N GLU A 175 0.98 -48.25 -30.97
CA GLU A 175 1.17 -47.18 -29.98
C GLU A 175 0.52 -45.85 -30.36
N LEU A 176 0.11 -45.11 -29.32
CA LEU A 176 -0.32 -43.73 -29.37
C LEU A 176 0.64 -42.90 -28.51
N VAL A 177 1.25 -41.88 -29.11
CA VAL A 177 2.17 -40.96 -28.45
C VAL A 177 1.45 -39.63 -28.25
N LEU A 178 1.21 -39.27 -27.00
CA LEU A 178 0.59 -38.00 -26.60
C LEU A 178 1.66 -37.04 -26.07
N ARG A 179 1.55 -35.76 -26.45
CA ARG A 179 2.36 -34.67 -25.91
C ARG A 179 1.52 -33.83 -24.95
N ASP A 180 1.99 -33.74 -23.72
CA ASP A 180 1.40 -32.90 -22.68
C ASP A 180 1.61 -31.41 -23.03
N PRO A 181 0.55 -30.60 -23.06
CA PRO A 181 0.59 -29.20 -23.46
C PRO A 181 1.17 -28.24 -22.41
N ALA A 182 1.21 -28.64 -21.15
CA ALA A 182 1.70 -27.82 -20.03
C ALA A 182 3.18 -28.09 -19.73
N MET A 183 3.62 -29.35 -19.82
CA MET A 183 4.99 -29.76 -19.46
C MET A 183 5.84 -30.17 -20.67
N GLY A 184 5.23 -30.33 -21.86
CA GLY A 184 5.89 -30.87 -23.04
C GLY A 184 6.26 -32.36 -22.93
N ALA A 185 5.82 -33.03 -21.87
CA ALA A 185 6.11 -34.43 -21.60
C ALA A 185 5.47 -35.34 -22.66
N VAL A 186 6.23 -36.32 -23.14
CA VAL A 186 5.76 -37.28 -24.15
C VAL A 186 5.36 -38.57 -23.46
N THR A 187 4.07 -38.91 -23.54
CA THR A 187 3.51 -40.15 -22.99
C THR A 187 3.26 -41.14 -24.11
N ARG A 188 3.82 -42.35 -23.99
CA ARG A 188 3.56 -43.45 -24.92
C ARG A 188 2.56 -44.41 -24.31
N LEU A 189 1.44 -44.62 -25.00
CA LEU A 189 0.36 -45.52 -24.60
C LEU A 189 0.25 -46.64 -25.63
N SER A 190 0.23 -47.89 -25.19
CA SER A 190 -0.14 -49.00 -26.07
C SER A 190 -1.63 -48.91 -26.39
N LYS A 191 -2.04 -49.17 -27.64
CA LYS A 191 -3.47 -49.13 -28.00
C LYS A 191 -4.32 -50.13 -27.21
N GLY A 192 -3.72 -51.26 -26.78
CA GLY A 192 -4.41 -52.26 -25.97
C GLY A 192 -4.76 -51.82 -24.55
N VAL A 193 -4.17 -50.72 -24.05
CA VAL A 193 -4.48 -50.16 -22.72
C VAL A 193 -5.43 -48.98 -22.77
N ILE A 194 -5.87 -48.56 -23.96
CA ILE A 194 -6.79 -47.44 -24.14
C ILE A 194 -8.23 -47.96 -24.04
N GLU A 195 -8.97 -47.45 -23.06
CA GLU A 195 -10.39 -47.76 -22.86
C GLU A 195 -11.27 -46.80 -23.67
N GLU A 196 -11.00 -45.50 -23.57
CA GLU A 196 -11.75 -44.46 -24.29
C GLU A 196 -10.79 -43.41 -24.88
N ARG A 197 -11.08 -42.96 -26.10
CA ARG A 197 -10.44 -41.82 -26.74
C ARG A 197 -11.51 -40.85 -27.19
N ARG A 198 -11.37 -39.57 -26.80
CA ARG A 198 -12.29 -38.50 -27.17
C ARG A 198 -11.54 -37.27 -27.68
N GLU A 199 -11.96 -36.74 -28.82
CA GLU A 199 -11.51 -35.42 -29.28
C GLU A 199 -12.12 -34.34 -28.38
N ILE A 200 -11.26 -33.47 -27.82
CA ILE A 200 -11.68 -32.37 -26.92
C ILE A 200 -11.58 -30.99 -27.59
N GLY A 201 -11.13 -30.92 -28.85
CA GLY A 201 -11.05 -29.70 -29.64
C GLY A 201 -9.69 -29.01 -29.54
N THR A 202 -9.67 -27.69 -29.32
CA THR A 202 -8.43 -26.91 -29.11
C THR A 202 -8.19 -26.67 -27.62
N LEU A 203 -6.92 -26.52 -27.24
CA LEU A 203 -6.53 -26.08 -25.88
C LEU A 203 -6.49 -24.56 -25.74
N MET A 204 -6.68 -23.81 -26.83
CA MET A 204 -6.86 -22.37 -26.76
C MET A 204 -8.20 -22.07 -26.06
N PRO A 205 -8.21 -21.36 -24.92
CA PRO A 205 -9.43 -21.12 -24.17
C PRO A 205 -10.44 -20.26 -24.95
N ASP A 206 -11.71 -20.66 -24.93
CA ASP A 206 -12.79 -19.74 -25.29
C ASP A 206 -12.88 -18.63 -24.25
N GLY A 207 -13.39 -17.46 -24.64
CA GLY A 207 -13.60 -16.39 -23.67
C GLY A 207 -12.39 -15.49 -23.42
N LEU A 208 -11.21 -15.80 -23.99
CA LEU A 208 -9.97 -15.08 -23.70
C LEU A 208 -10.06 -13.60 -24.07
N THR A 209 -10.62 -13.30 -25.24
CA THR A 209 -10.81 -11.91 -25.70
C THR A 209 -11.90 -11.15 -24.93
N GLN A 210 -12.84 -11.85 -24.29
CA GLN A 210 -13.92 -11.27 -23.51
C GLN A 210 -13.41 -10.73 -22.17
N ALA A 211 -12.33 -11.30 -21.64
CA ALA A 211 -11.63 -10.78 -20.47
C ALA A 211 -10.79 -9.51 -20.76
N MET A 212 -10.62 -9.15 -22.03
CA MET A 212 -9.89 -7.96 -22.45
C MET A 212 -10.81 -6.73 -22.53
N SER A 213 -10.25 -5.52 -22.37
CA SER A 213 -10.92 -4.29 -22.79
C SER A 213 -10.93 -4.16 -24.32
N ALA A 214 -11.77 -3.28 -24.86
CA ALA A 214 -11.80 -3.03 -26.31
C ALA A 214 -10.44 -2.56 -26.84
N ALA A 215 -9.76 -1.67 -26.11
CA ALA A 215 -8.41 -1.21 -26.45
C ALA A 215 -7.40 -2.37 -26.45
N GLN A 216 -7.47 -3.26 -25.45
CA GLN A 216 -6.58 -4.43 -25.38
C GLN A 216 -6.80 -5.39 -26.55
N ARG A 217 -8.06 -5.65 -26.94
CA ARG A 217 -8.38 -6.45 -28.14
C ARG A 217 -7.79 -5.82 -29.40
N SER A 218 -7.99 -4.52 -29.60
CA SER A 218 -7.46 -3.81 -30.76
C SER A 218 -5.94 -3.81 -30.80
N ASP A 219 -5.28 -3.64 -29.65
CA ASP A 219 -3.82 -3.68 -29.52
C ASP A 219 -3.25 -5.06 -29.87
N VAL A 220 -3.80 -6.15 -29.31
CA VAL A 220 -3.30 -7.51 -29.58
C VAL A 220 -3.58 -7.93 -31.03
N VAL A 221 -4.74 -7.58 -31.59
CA VAL A 221 -5.03 -7.83 -33.01
C VAL A 221 -4.05 -7.05 -33.88
N ARG A 222 -3.83 -5.77 -33.59
CA ARG A 222 -2.85 -4.96 -34.34
C ARG A 222 -1.46 -5.56 -34.29
N PHE A 223 -1.01 -6.02 -33.13
CA PHE A 223 0.26 -6.72 -32.97
C PHE A 223 0.35 -7.97 -33.85
N LEU A 224 -0.67 -8.85 -33.84
CA LEU A 224 -0.68 -10.06 -34.67
C LEU A 224 -0.73 -9.76 -36.17
N LEU A 225 -1.42 -8.69 -36.59
CA LEU A 225 -1.45 -8.24 -37.97
C LEU A 225 -0.08 -7.74 -38.45
N ASP A 226 0.68 -7.07 -37.58
CA ASP A 226 2.00 -6.51 -37.91
C ASP A 226 3.15 -7.54 -37.78
N LEU A 227 2.92 -8.67 -37.11
CA LEU A 227 3.89 -9.76 -37.03
C LEU A 227 4.24 -10.29 -38.43
N GLY A 228 5.55 -10.39 -38.69
CA GLY A 228 6.12 -10.68 -39.99
C GLY A 228 6.34 -9.42 -40.85
N HIS A 229 5.62 -8.32 -40.64
CA HIS A 229 5.79 -7.07 -41.39
C HIS A 229 6.72 -6.06 -40.71
N ASP A 230 6.77 -6.06 -39.37
CA ASP A 230 7.68 -5.24 -38.57
C ASP A 230 8.68 -6.12 -37.81
N ALA A 231 9.95 -6.05 -38.20
CA ALA A 231 11.05 -6.84 -37.62
C ALA A 231 11.40 -6.46 -36.18
N SER A 232 10.93 -5.31 -35.68
CA SER A 232 11.18 -4.89 -34.30
C SER A 232 10.25 -5.56 -33.28
N LEU A 233 9.07 -6.00 -33.71
CA LEU A 233 8.01 -6.51 -32.82
C LEU A 233 8.35 -7.82 -32.10
N PRO A 234 8.98 -8.83 -32.74
CA PRO A 234 9.34 -10.07 -32.06
C PRO A 234 10.20 -9.84 -30.81
N SER A 235 11.11 -8.87 -30.88
CA SER A 235 12.02 -8.54 -29.78
C SER A 235 11.31 -8.01 -28.52
N LEU A 236 10.05 -7.56 -28.64
CA LEU A 236 9.23 -7.07 -27.54
C LEU A 236 8.57 -8.22 -26.74
N VAL A 237 8.48 -9.41 -27.35
CA VAL A 237 7.89 -10.62 -26.75
C VAL A 237 8.98 -11.42 -26.05
N ARG A 238 9.54 -10.87 -24.97
CA ARG A 238 10.58 -11.55 -24.17
C ARG A 238 10.00 -12.10 -22.86
N PRO A 239 10.29 -13.36 -22.48
CA PRO A 239 9.82 -13.97 -21.23
C PRO A 239 10.33 -13.30 -19.95
N GLN A 240 11.24 -12.31 -20.04
CA GLN A 240 11.75 -11.54 -18.89
C GLN A 240 11.02 -10.20 -18.67
N SER A 241 9.92 -9.93 -19.38
CA SER A 241 9.33 -8.58 -19.51
C SER A 241 8.58 -8.02 -18.29
N HIS A 242 8.80 -8.55 -17.08
CA HIS A 242 8.32 -7.92 -15.86
C HIS A 242 9.39 -7.07 -15.17
N GLU A 243 10.67 -7.24 -15.51
CA GLU A 243 11.71 -6.37 -14.98
C GLU A 243 11.79 -5.06 -15.79
N PRO A 244 11.76 -3.90 -15.12
CA PRO A 244 12.01 -2.64 -15.79
C PRO A 244 13.41 -2.62 -16.41
N ALA A 245 13.55 -1.93 -17.53
CA ALA A 245 14.85 -1.74 -18.17
C ALA A 245 15.86 -1.11 -17.20
N ALA A 246 17.11 -1.53 -17.26
CA ALA A 246 18.17 -0.93 -16.48
C ALA A 246 18.41 0.52 -16.94
N PHE A 247 18.48 1.45 -15.99
CA PHE A 247 18.79 2.85 -16.24
C PHE A 247 19.79 3.36 -15.21
N ALA A 248 21.01 3.63 -15.67
CA ALA A 248 22.02 4.34 -14.87
C ALA A 248 21.80 5.84 -15.01
N TYR A 249 21.71 6.55 -13.88
CA TYR A 249 21.42 7.98 -13.84
C TYR A 249 22.41 8.74 -12.95
N ASP A 250 22.73 9.96 -13.37
CA ASP A 250 23.43 10.95 -12.54
C ASP A 250 22.41 11.61 -11.60
N LYS A 251 22.79 11.81 -10.33
CA LYS A 251 21.97 12.50 -9.34
C LYS A 251 21.93 14.01 -9.55
N SER A 252 23.00 14.60 -10.08
CA SER A 252 23.21 16.05 -10.23
C SER A 252 22.12 16.71 -11.08
N PRO A 253 21.64 17.92 -10.73
CA PRO A 253 20.67 18.62 -11.56
C PRO A 253 21.23 18.95 -12.94
N LEU A 254 20.38 18.90 -13.96
CA LEU A 254 20.71 19.28 -15.33
C LEU A 254 21.05 20.77 -15.44
N GLU A 255 20.41 21.60 -14.61
CA GLU A 255 20.64 23.04 -14.52
C GLU A 255 21.09 23.43 -13.10
N PRO A 256 22.39 23.27 -12.76
CA PRO A 256 22.90 23.53 -11.41
C PRO A 256 22.55 24.92 -10.86
N ALA A 257 22.49 25.94 -11.72
CA ALA A 257 22.17 27.31 -11.35
C ALA A 257 20.75 27.49 -10.78
N ALA A 258 19.80 26.62 -11.16
CA ALA A 258 18.44 26.62 -10.62
C ALA A 258 18.37 26.02 -9.20
N TRP A 259 19.44 25.37 -8.73
CA TRP A 259 19.48 24.62 -7.48
C TRP A 259 20.65 25.07 -6.60
N PRO A 260 20.61 26.30 -6.03
CA PRO A 260 21.73 26.87 -5.27
C PRO A 260 22.11 26.05 -4.03
N PHE A 261 21.19 25.25 -3.48
CA PHE A 261 21.41 24.40 -2.30
C PHE A 261 21.69 22.93 -2.64
N ARG A 262 21.97 22.60 -3.91
CA ARG A 262 22.26 21.22 -4.36
C ARG A 262 23.40 20.55 -3.58
N ASP A 263 24.39 21.35 -3.17
CA ASP A 263 25.57 20.89 -2.44
C ASP A 263 25.39 20.96 -0.91
N HIS A 264 24.23 21.43 -0.42
CA HIS A 264 23.94 21.46 1.01
C HIS A 264 23.85 20.03 1.55
N PHE A 265 24.34 19.79 2.77
CA PHE A 265 24.40 18.45 3.38
C PHE A 265 23.06 17.69 3.37
N ILE A 266 21.94 18.42 3.50
CA ILE A 266 20.58 17.84 3.44
C ILE A 266 20.28 17.22 2.06
N ASN A 267 20.82 17.80 0.98
CA ASN A 267 20.55 17.38 -0.40
C ASN A 267 21.64 16.49 -1.00
N ARG A 268 22.63 16.04 -0.22
CA ARG A 268 23.81 15.28 -0.71
C ARG A 268 23.49 14.02 -1.53
N ASP A 269 22.33 13.40 -1.33
CA ASP A 269 21.88 12.20 -2.06
C ASP A 269 20.72 12.47 -3.03
N ARG A 270 20.28 13.74 -3.12
CA ARG A 270 19.09 14.14 -3.86
C ARG A 270 19.25 13.77 -5.34
N LEU A 271 18.25 13.08 -5.87
CA LEU A 271 18.14 12.77 -7.27
C LEU A 271 17.32 13.84 -7.99
N TYR A 272 17.97 14.58 -8.87
CA TYR A 272 17.35 15.62 -9.68
C TYR A 272 16.99 15.10 -11.08
N ASP A 273 15.91 15.63 -11.66
CA ASP A 273 15.54 15.48 -13.08
C ASP A 273 15.43 14.04 -13.60
N PHE A 274 15.04 13.08 -12.76
CA PHE A 274 15.04 11.66 -13.10
C PHE A 274 14.28 11.36 -14.41
N TYR A 275 13.02 11.77 -14.51
CA TYR A 275 12.20 11.48 -15.69
C TYR A 275 12.70 12.17 -16.97
N VAL A 276 13.32 13.34 -16.85
CA VAL A 276 13.92 14.03 -17.99
C VAL A 276 15.12 13.24 -18.51
N LYS A 277 15.98 12.79 -17.59
CA LYS A 277 17.16 11.98 -17.93
C LYS A 277 16.76 10.61 -18.47
N GLU A 278 15.75 9.97 -17.87
CA GLU A 278 15.19 8.70 -18.31
C GLU A 278 14.64 8.80 -19.74
N ALA A 279 13.80 9.81 -20.00
CA ALA A 279 13.24 10.04 -21.32
C ALA A 279 14.34 10.26 -22.36
N ARG A 280 15.34 11.12 -22.07
CA ARG A 280 16.49 11.35 -22.96
C ARG A 280 17.28 10.08 -23.24
N HIS A 281 17.46 9.23 -22.23
CA HIS A 281 18.19 7.97 -22.36
C HIS A 281 17.46 6.98 -23.27
N PHE A 282 16.18 6.71 -23.03
CA PHE A 282 15.44 5.69 -23.78
C PHE A 282 14.95 6.17 -25.15
N LEU A 283 14.73 7.47 -25.35
CA LEU A 283 14.45 8.02 -26.68
C LEU A 283 15.64 7.94 -27.64
N ALA A 284 16.87 7.87 -27.12
CA ALA A 284 18.07 7.72 -27.94
C ALA A 284 18.36 6.27 -28.36
N GLN A 285 17.62 5.28 -27.84
CA GLN A 285 17.85 3.87 -28.14
C GLN A 285 17.09 3.44 -29.41
N PRO A 286 17.65 2.51 -30.20
CA PRO A 286 17.01 2.04 -31.44
C PRO A 286 15.70 1.30 -31.20
N ALA A 287 15.56 0.66 -30.03
CA ALA A 287 14.34 0.01 -29.60
C ALA A 287 14.02 0.45 -28.17
N MET A 288 12.91 1.16 -27.99
CA MET A 288 12.44 1.52 -26.67
C MET A 288 12.03 0.22 -25.92
N PRO A 289 12.40 0.06 -24.64
CA PRO A 289 11.96 -1.09 -23.87
C PRO A 289 10.46 -1.04 -23.58
N VAL A 290 9.93 -2.18 -23.16
CA VAL A 290 8.51 -2.35 -22.82
C VAL A 290 8.17 -1.68 -21.49
N LEU A 291 9.04 -1.85 -20.48
CA LEU A 291 8.87 -1.32 -19.14
C LEU A 291 10.08 -0.45 -18.79
N LEU A 292 9.82 0.81 -18.44
CA LEU A 292 10.83 1.76 -17.98
C LEU A 292 10.95 1.70 -16.44
N PRO A 293 12.13 1.95 -15.87
CA PRO A 293 12.33 1.93 -14.42
C PRO A 293 11.55 3.03 -13.71
N GLY A 294 10.87 2.66 -12.63
CA GLY A 294 10.20 3.64 -11.78
C GLY A 294 11.20 4.59 -11.10
N TYR A 295 10.71 5.78 -10.71
CA TYR A 295 11.49 6.70 -9.90
C TYR A 295 11.94 6.01 -8.60
N PRO A 296 13.25 5.94 -8.32
CA PRO A 296 13.78 5.22 -7.16
C PRO A 296 13.50 5.94 -5.85
N GLY A 297 12.98 7.16 -5.88
CA GLY A 297 12.73 8.00 -4.71
C GLY A 297 13.68 9.19 -4.64
N ILE A 298 13.39 10.07 -3.68
CA ILE A 298 13.98 11.42 -3.61
C ILE A 298 15.51 11.42 -3.48
N ASP A 299 16.06 10.41 -2.82
CA ASP A 299 17.49 10.26 -2.58
C ASP A 299 18.09 9.01 -3.27
N GLY A 300 17.47 8.60 -4.38
CA GLY A 300 17.93 7.46 -5.17
C GLY A 300 17.62 6.09 -4.55
N GLY A 301 16.61 6.01 -3.67
CA GLY A 301 16.05 4.75 -3.14
C GLY A 301 16.87 4.02 -2.09
N ALA A 302 18.13 4.41 -1.87
CA ALA A 302 19.03 3.73 -0.94
C ALA A 302 18.58 3.83 0.54
N PHE A 303 17.84 4.87 0.90
CA PHE A 303 17.51 5.19 2.30
C PHE A 303 16.04 4.95 2.66
N GLY A 304 15.28 4.27 1.78
CA GLY A 304 13.85 4.00 2.00
C GLY A 304 12.97 5.25 1.97
N HIS A 305 11.79 5.16 2.59
CA HIS A 305 10.74 6.18 2.49
C HIS A 305 11.15 7.56 3.04
N TRP A 306 11.97 7.58 4.10
CA TRP A 306 12.37 8.82 4.79
C TRP A 306 13.57 9.52 4.14
N GLY A 307 14.15 8.91 3.10
CA GLY A 307 15.36 9.42 2.48
C GLY A 307 16.53 9.43 3.44
N ASN A 308 17.53 10.24 3.13
CA ASN A 308 18.80 10.28 3.86
C ASN A 308 18.73 11.09 5.18
N GLN A 309 17.54 11.51 5.61
CA GLN A 309 17.28 12.27 6.84
C GLN A 309 16.48 11.41 7.83
N ASN A 310 17.19 10.69 8.71
CA ASN A 310 16.58 9.83 9.71
C ASN A 310 16.19 10.61 10.98
N GLU A 311 15.57 9.93 11.94
CA GLU A 311 15.12 10.55 13.19
C GLU A 311 16.25 11.25 13.96
N GLN A 312 17.48 10.73 13.88
CA GLN A 312 18.64 11.38 14.50
C GLN A 312 18.95 12.74 13.87
N THR A 313 18.71 12.92 12.56
CA THR A 313 18.90 14.22 11.92
C THR A 313 17.95 15.29 12.45
N TRP A 314 16.73 14.89 12.85
CA TRP A 314 15.71 15.79 13.39
C TRP A 314 15.71 15.88 14.91
N ALA A 315 16.58 15.11 15.58
CA ALA A 315 16.69 15.12 17.02
C ALA A 315 17.21 16.49 17.50
N ASN A 316 16.49 17.13 18.42
CA ASN A 316 16.87 18.44 18.94
C ASN A 316 16.39 18.61 20.38
N ASP A 317 17.34 18.88 21.28
CA ASP A 317 17.13 18.94 22.73
C ASP A 317 16.87 20.35 23.27
N ARG A 318 16.74 21.36 22.40
CA ARG A 318 16.59 22.77 22.84
C ARG A 318 15.39 23.02 23.73
N TRP A 319 14.33 22.21 23.64
CA TRP A 319 13.19 22.28 24.57
C TRP A 319 13.61 22.09 26.04
N ASN A 320 14.61 21.25 26.30
CA ASN A 320 15.14 21.03 27.65
C ASN A 320 16.06 22.18 28.13
N LEU A 321 16.45 23.09 27.24
CA LEU A 321 17.19 24.31 27.58
C LEU A 321 16.25 25.50 27.86
N THR A 322 14.96 25.36 27.58
CA THR A 322 13.96 26.40 27.82
C THR A 322 13.57 26.46 29.29
N ASP A 323 13.51 27.66 29.87
CA ASP A 323 12.87 27.85 31.17
C ASP A 323 11.34 27.76 31.03
N VAL A 324 10.78 26.64 31.48
CA VAL A 324 9.32 26.39 31.49
C VAL A 324 8.61 27.03 32.68
N GLY A 325 9.34 27.70 33.58
CA GLY A 325 8.79 28.38 34.74
C GLY A 325 8.13 27.45 35.76
N SER A 326 7.07 27.95 36.41
CA SER A 326 6.35 27.25 37.48
C SER A 326 5.21 26.35 37.00
N LEU A 327 4.86 26.37 35.70
CA LEU A 327 3.71 25.65 35.17
C LEU A 327 3.90 25.27 33.71
N LEU A 328 3.55 24.03 33.37
CA LEU A 328 3.47 23.54 32.00
C LEU A 328 2.20 22.70 31.80
N CYS A 329 1.45 23.01 30.74
CA CYS A 329 0.31 22.21 30.29
C CYS A 329 0.71 21.27 29.15
N GLY A 330 0.20 20.04 29.17
CA GLY A 330 0.40 19.11 28.06
C GLY A 330 0.03 17.67 28.40
N ILE A 331 0.45 16.75 27.54
CA ILE A 331 0.37 15.32 27.84
C ILE A 331 1.47 15.02 28.85
N PHE A 332 1.10 14.76 30.09
CA PHE A 332 2.04 14.34 31.14
C PHE A 332 2.22 12.83 31.12
N ARG A 333 3.47 12.37 31.27
CA ARG A 333 3.82 10.96 31.48
C ARG A 333 4.80 10.83 32.64
N GLY A 334 4.43 10.06 33.65
CA GLY A 334 5.26 9.89 34.85
C GLY A 334 4.50 9.17 35.96
N ALA A 335 5.20 8.70 36.99
CA ALA A 335 4.60 8.03 38.15
C ALA A 335 3.60 6.90 37.80
N GLY A 336 3.81 6.20 36.68
CA GLY A 336 2.92 5.11 36.21
C GLY A 336 1.60 5.59 35.58
N VAL A 337 1.40 6.89 35.39
CA VAL A 337 0.18 7.47 34.80
C VAL A 337 0.48 8.27 33.53
N THR A 338 -0.54 8.43 32.68
CA THR A 338 -0.52 9.36 31.54
C THR A 338 -1.76 10.25 31.64
N VAL A 339 -1.55 11.56 31.69
CA VAL A 339 -2.62 12.56 31.82
C VAL A 339 -2.64 13.42 30.54
N PRO A 340 -3.57 13.19 29.59
CA PRO A 340 -3.55 13.85 28.29
C PRO A 340 -3.71 15.37 28.34
N LYS A 341 -4.36 15.89 29.39
CA LYS A 341 -4.58 17.32 29.62
C LYS A 341 -3.96 17.78 30.94
N GLY A 342 -2.83 17.21 31.31
CA GLY A 342 -2.16 17.48 32.57
C GLY A 342 -1.74 18.95 32.68
N VAL A 343 -1.97 19.54 33.85
CA VAL A 343 -1.38 20.82 34.24
C VAL A 343 -0.34 20.54 35.32
N CYS A 344 0.92 20.52 34.91
CA CYS A 344 2.05 20.28 35.79
C CYS A 344 2.48 21.59 36.44
N VAL A 345 2.65 21.58 37.75
CA VAL A 345 2.99 22.77 38.55
C VAL A 345 4.17 22.49 39.47
N ARG A 346 5.06 23.47 39.61
CA ARG A 346 6.09 23.51 40.66
C ARG A 346 5.49 24.14 41.91
N LEU A 347 5.74 23.54 43.06
CA LEU A 347 5.14 23.90 44.33
C LEU A 347 6.23 24.19 45.37
N GLY A 348 5.94 25.16 46.23
CA GLY A 348 6.87 25.63 47.27
C GLY A 348 7.76 26.77 46.77
N ASP A 349 8.47 27.42 47.70
CA ASP A 349 9.25 28.62 47.42
C ASP A 349 10.50 28.30 46.59
N HIS A 350 11.00 27.07 46.67
CA HIS A 350 12.19 26.60 45.98
C HIS A 350 11.89 25.51 44.95
N GLY A 351 10.61 25.18 44.73
CA GLY A 351 10.21 24.08 43.84
C GLY A 351 10.48 22.71 44.46
N GLU A 352 10.22 22.61 45.76
CA GLU A 352 10.43 21.43 46.60
C GLU A 352 9.65 20.22 46.07
N LEU A 353 8.43 20.47 45.58
CA LEU A 353 7.58 19.45 44.97
C LEU A 353 7.10 19.90 43.58
N ALA A 354 6.68 18.94 42.78
CA ALA A 354 5.89 19.15 41.60
C ALA A 354 4.69 18.22 41.57
N ALA A 355 3.62 18.65 40.92
CA ALA A 355 2.38 17.88 40.84
C ALA A 355 1.71 18.03 39.47
N CYS A 356 1.00 17.00 39.03
CA CYS A 356 0.19 17.01 37.82
C CYS A 356 -1.30 17.03 38.19
N PHE A 357 -1.94 18.19 38.02
CA PHE A 357 -3.38 18.32 38.13
C PHE A 357 -4.06 17.78 36.86
N ASN A 358 -5.14 17.02 37.02
CA ASN A 358 -5.94 16.48 35.94
C ASN A 358 -7.28 17.23 35.84
N PRO A 359 -7.45 18.12 34.84
CA PRO A 359 -8.70 18.86 34.61
C PRO A 359 -9.93 17.98 34.35
N GLN A 360 -9.74 16.71 33.97
CA GLN A 360 -10.83 15.80 33.67
C GLN A 360 -11.36 15.07 34.91
N THR A 361 -10.66 15.16 36.04
CA THR A 361 -11.06 14.54 37.30
C THR A 361 -11.01 15.51 38.48
N LEU A 362 -10.41 16.69 38.29
CA LEU A 362 -10.14 17.68 39.34
C LEU A 362 -9.28 17.13 40.49
N THR A 363 -8.41 16.17 40.18
CA THR A 363 -7.48 15.51 41.12
C THR A 363 -6.03 15.76 40.74
N TYR A 364 -5.11 15.47 41.67
CA TYR A 364 -3.67 15.45 41.41
C TYR A 364 -3.25 13.99 41.20
N ASP A 365 -2.93 13.65 39.96
CA ASP A 365 -2.71 12.25 39.55
C ASP A 365 -1.25 11.82 39.70
N ALA A 366 -0.34 12.76 39.87
CA ALA A 366 1.04 12.52 40.22
C ALA A 366 1.58 13.66 41.09
N VAL A 367 2.44 13.32 42.06
CA VAL A 367 3.25 14.25 42.83
C VAL A 367 4.67 13.68 42.89
N TRP A 368 5.68 14.51 42.75
CA TRP A 368 7.07 14.09 42.75
C TRP A 368 7.99 15.19 43.29
N ARG A 369 9.24 14.81 43.59
CA ARG A 369 10.30 15.72 44.03
C ARG A 369 11.55 15.54 43.17
N ASP A 370 12.57 16.36 43.40
CA ASP A 370 13.89 16.26 42.75
C ASP A 370 13.86 16.46 41.22
N GLY A 371 13.00 17.37 40.74
CA GLY A 371 12.90 17.72 39.32
C GLY A 371 11.53 18.25 38.93
N PHE A 372 11.34 18.47 37.63
CA PHE A 372 10.05 18.88 37.07
C PHE A 372 9.74 18.06 35.83
N LEU A 373 10.04 18.59 34.64
CA LEU A 373 9.70 17.96 33.37
C LEU A 373 10.91 18.01 32.44
N LYS A 374 11.01 16.99 31.58
CA LYS A 374 11.89 16.97 30.41
C LYS A 374 11.08 16.60 29.17
N PHE A 375 11.68 16.86 28.03
CA PHE A 375 11.13 16.53 26.72
C PHE A 375 12.07 15.56 26.02
N SER A 376 11.53 14.79 25.10
CA SER A 376 12.34 13.97 24.20
C SER A 376 13.15 14.86 23.27
N SER A 377 14.25 14.35 22.71
CA SER A 377 14.91 15.04 21.59
C SER A 377 14.23 14.69 20.25
N VAL A 378 13.44 13.62 20.20
CA VAL A 378 12.77 13.10 18.99
C VAL A 378 11.85 14.17 18.40
N ARG A 379 12.00 14.44 17.09
CA ARG A 379 11.30 15.50 16.34
C ARG A 379 11.17 16.81 17.11
N HIS A 380 12.30 17.37 17.55
CA HIS A 380 12.35 18.63 18.30
C HIS A 380 11.57 18.63 19.64
N GLY A 381 11.30 17.45 20.20
CA GLY A 381 10.66 17.27 21.51
C GLY A 381 9.14 17.30 21.55
N PHE A 382 8.49 17.27 20.38
CA PHE A 382 7.03 17.29 20.29
C PHE A 382 6.34 15.94 20.49
N MET A 383 7.06 14.81 20.38
CA MET A 383 6.41 13.49 20.27
C MET A 383 5.97 12.88 21.61
N ASP A 384 6.78 13.03 22.66
CA ASP A 384 6.57 12.27 23.90
C ASP A 384 5.79 13.02 24.98
N GLY A 385 5.49 14.30 24.74
CA GLY A 385 4.89 15.19 25.73
C GLY A 385 5.86 15.55 26.86
N ALA A 386 5.30 15.90 28.02
CA ALA A 386 6.07 16.28 29.20
C ALA A 386 6.36 15.03 30.07
N LEU A 387 7.64 14.69 30.17
CA LEU A 387 8.11 13.52 30.92
C LEU A 387 8.56 13.93 32.32
N MET A 388 8.10 13.22 33.34
CA MET A 388 8.51 13.47 34.73
C MET A 388 10.02 13.31 34.92
N VAL A 389 10.63 14.26 35.65
CA VAL A 389 12.00 14.17 36.15
C VAL A 389 11.95 14.16 37.68
N GLY A 390 12.61 13.18 38.28
CA GLY A 390 12.74 13.06 39.73
C GLY A 390 12.06 11.81 40.29
N THR A 391 11.73 11.86 41.58
CA THR A 391 11.21 10.73 42.35
C THR A 391 9.72 10.89 42.61
N ALA A 392 8.91 9.98 42.09
CA ALA A 392 7.47 9.95 42.37
C ALA A 392 7.20 9.71 43.87
N LEU A 393 6.20 10.42 44.39
CA LEU A 393 5.67 10.24 45.73
C LEU A 393 4.30 9.55 45.67
N ASP A 394 3.77 9.17 46.83
CA ASP A 394 2.44 8.58 46.92
C ASP A 394 1.39 9.51 46.30
N ARG A 395 0.51 8.92 45.49
CA ARG A 395 -0.58 9.66 44.87
C ARG A 395 -1.50 10.23 45.95
N PRO A 396 -1.81 11.54 45.91
CA PRO A 396 -2.77 12.14 46.83
C PRO A 396 -4.12 11.43 46.78
N SER A 397 -4.74 11.24 47.95
CA SER A 397 -6.11 10.77 48.03
C SER A 397 -7.06 11.79 47.37
N GLY A 398 -7.91 11.33 46.47
CA GLY A 398 -8.91 12.17 45.82
C GLY A 398 -9.63 11.39 44.72
N MET A 399 -10.95 11.53 44.67
CA MET A 399 -11.79 11.01 43.59
C MET A 399 -12.40 12.18 42.83
N ALA A 400 -12.80 11.91 41.58
CA ALA A 400 -13.59 12.88 40.83
C ALA A 400 -14.88 13.22 41.60
N PRO A 401 -15.38 14.46 41.52
CA PRO A 401 -16.61 14.81 42.21
C PRO A 401 -17.79 13.96 41.75
N ASP A 402 -18.65 13.56 42.69
CA ASP A 402 -19.88 12.81 42.39
C ASP A 402 -20.94 13.67 41.67
N LYS A 403 -20.78 14.99 41.71
CA LYS A 403 -21.66 15.97 41.03
C LYS A 403 -21.07 16.38 39.68
N PRO A 404 -21.90 16.82 38.71
CA PRO A 404 -21.41 17.41 37.46
C PRO A 404 -20.41 18.53 37.75
N PHE A 405 -19.29 18.54 37.06
CA PHE A 405 -18.26 19.55 37.25
C PHE A 405 -17.75 20.12 35.92
N GLN A 406 -17.20 21.32 35.98
CA GLN A 406 -16.61 22.02 34.86
C GLN A 406 -15.29 22.65 35.28
N TYR A 407 -14.19 22.21 34.67
CA TYR A 407 -12.92 22.91 34.80
C TYR A 407 -12.98 24.27 34.09
N ARG A 408 -12.56 25.34 34.78
CA ARG A 408 -12.60 26.71 34.27
C ARG A 408 -11.23 27.29 33.92
N GLY A 409 -10.16 26.68 34.41
CA GLY A 409 -8.80 27.13 34.16
C GLY A 409 -7.99 27.27 35.45
N PHE A 410 -6.95 28.10 35.38
CA PHE A 410 -6.14 28.46 36.53
C PHE A 410 -5.75 29.93 36.47
N PHE A 411 -5.45 30.49 37.63
CA PHE A 411 -4.81 31.80 37.80
C PHE A 411 -3.35 31.58 38.20
N ARG A 412 -2.48 32.50 37.77
CA ARG A 412 -1.07 32.53 38.16
C ARG A 412 -0.78 33.84 38.87
N HIS A 413 -0.14 33.75 40.03
CA HIS A 413 0.33 34.91 40.78
C HIS A 413 1.72 34.62 41.34
N GLY A 414 2.76 35.15 40.69
CA GLY A 414 4.14 34.77 40.97
C GLY A 414 4.36 33.26 40.77
N LYS A 415 4.79 32.57 41.84
CA LYS A 415 4.97 31.10 41.84
C LYS A 415 3.68 30.33 42.14
N ARG A 416 2.62 30.99 42.58
CA ARG A 416 1.34 30.35 42.94
C ARG A 416 0.51 30.06 41.69
N VAL A 417 -0.10 28.88 41.68
CA VAL A 417 -1.13 28.47 40.73
C VAL A 417 -2.40 28.19 41.52
N ILE A 418 -3.52 28.76 41.09
CA ILE A 418 -4.82 28.57 41.72
C ILE A 418 -5.77 28.04 40.67
N PHE A 419 -6.23 26.79 40.81
CA PHE A 419 -7.16 26.17 39.89
C PHE A 419 -8.59 26.63 40.18
N SER A 420 -9.36 26.84 39.12
CA SER A 420 -10.78 27.20 39.21
C SER A 420 -11.63 26.17 38.49
N TYR A 421 -12.69 25.73 39.16
CA TYR A 421 -13.66 24.80 38.61
C TYR A 421 -15.01 24.95 39.31
N ARG A 422 -16.06 24.50 38.65
CA ARG A 422 -17.42 24.43 39.21
C ARG A 422 -17.76 22.98 39.53
N VAL A 423 -18.40 22.74 40.68
CA VAL A 423 -18.98 21.43 41.04
C VAL A 423 -20.43 21.65 41.47
N GLY A 424 -21.38 21.09 40.72
CA GLY A 424 -22.79 21.49 40.82
C GLY A 424 -22.95 22.97 40.49
N ASP A 425 -23.50 23.74 41.43
CA ASP A 425 -23.71 25.19 41.28
C ASP A 425 -22.67 26.04 42.04
N VAL A 426 -21.67 25.42 42.65
CA VAL A 426 -20.67 26.10 43.46
C VAL A 426 -19.35 26.19 42.70
N ASP A 427 -18.84 27.41 42.59
CA ASP A 427 -17.50 27.69 42.07
C ASP A 427 -16.47 27.51 43.18
N TYR A 428 -15.41 26.75 42.90
CA TYR A 428 -14.33 26.46 43.83
C TYR A 428 -13.01 27.03 43.32
N LEU A 429 -12.15 27.36 44.28
CA LEU A 429 -10.73 27.60 44.06
C LEU A 429 -9.94 26.52 44.81
N ASP A 430 -8.94 25.95 44.12
CA ASP A 430 -8.02 24.94 44.65
C ASP A 430 -6.59 25.44 44.49
N SER A 431 -5.96 25.76 45.62
CA SER A 431 -4.58 26.24 45.65
C SER A 431 -3.65 25.19 46.27
N PRO A 432 -2.89 24.45 45.46
CA PRO A 432 -1.88 23.52 45.94
C PRO A 432 -0.63 24.27 46.43
N TRP A 433 0.01 23.74 47.47
CA TRP A 433 1.29 24.21 47.96
C TRP A 433 2.07 23.11 48.69
N VAL A 434 3.22 23.47 49.25
CA VAL A 434 4.03 22.61 50.10
C VAL A 434 3.89 23.05 51.54
N ALA A 435 3.53 22.11 52.42
CA ALA A 435 3.60 22.26 53.86
C ALA A 435 4.19 20.99 54.46
N GLU A 436 5.18 21.15 55.36
CA GLU A 436 5.88 20.02 55.99
C GLU A 436 6.41 18.97 54.98
N GLY A 437 6.83 19.43 53.80
CA GLY A 437 7.35 18.56 52.73
C GLY A 437 6.30 17.72 52.01
N LYS A 438 5.01 17.97 52.21
CA LYS A 438 3.89 17.29 51.54
C LYS A 438 3.07 18.27 50.72
N LEU A 439 2.35 17.73 49.72
CA LEU A 439 1.34 18.49 49.01
C LEU A 439 0.18 18.79 49.96
N GLU A 440 -0.07 20.07 50.20
CA GLU A 440 -1.26 20.56 50.87
C GLU A 440 -2.12 21.36 49.88
N ARG A 441 -3.44 21.29 50.03
CA ARG A 441 -4.39 21.99 49.16
C ARG A 441 -5.37 22.78 50.01
N ILE A 442 -5.58 24.04 49.66
CA ILE A 442 -6.71 24.81 50.18
C ILE A 442 -7.80 24.77 49.11
N VAL A 443 -8.91 24.09 49.42
CA VAL A 443 -10.06 23.95 48.51
C VAL A 443 -11.31 24.47 49.20
N THR A 444 -11.85 25.59 48.73
CA THR A 444 -13.04 26.23 49.31
C THR A 444 -13.93 26.81 48.20
N PRO A 445 -15.21 27.13 48.49
CA PRO A 445 -15.98 28.00 47.62
C PRO A 445 -15.19 29.27 47.29
N ALA A 446 -15.25 29.70 46.03
CA ALA A 446 -14.39 30.76 45.51
C ALA A 446 -14.52 32.07 46.31
N ALA A 447 -15.73 32.40 46.77
CA ALA A 447 -16.01 33.59 47.57
C ALA A 447 -15.33 33.60 48.96
N GLU A 448 -14.95 32.42 49.47
CA GLU A 448 -14.36 32.23 50.80
C GLU A 448 -12.85 31.93 50.73
N HIS A 449 -12.30 31.79 49.52
CA HIS A 449 -10.93 31.34 49.35
C HIS A 449 -9.92 32.42 49.80
N PRO A 450 -8.93 32.09 50.65
CA PRO A 450 -7.99 33.08 51.20
C PRO A 450 -7.15 33.78 50.13
N LEU A 451 -6.98 33.14 48.96
CA LEU A 451 -6.25 33.71 47.83
C LEU A 451 -7.16 34.31 46.74
N LEU A 452 -8.44 34.58 47.03
CA LEU A 452 -9.38 35.16 46.07
C LEU A 452 -8.83 36.44 45.42
N GLU A 453 -8.23 37.35 46.18
CA GLU A 453 -7.66 38.59 45.65
C GLU A 453 -6.56 38.35 44.60
N GLN A 454 -5.81 37.24 44.70
CA GLN A 454 -4.75 36.89 43.74
C GLN A 454 -5.30 36.45 42.37
N THR A 455 -6.60 36.17 42.27
CA THR A 455 -7.27 35.80 41.00
C THR A 455 -7.68 37.02 40.16
N ARG A 456 -7.60 38.24 40.72
CA ARG A 456 -8.01 39.47 40.05
C ARG A 456 -6.97 40.02 39.05
N GLY A 457 -5.87 39.30 38.85
CA GLY A 457 -4.75 39.72 38.02
C GLY A 457 -3.68 40.49 38.79
N GLY A 458 -2.56 40.75 38.12
CA GLY A 458 -1.40 41.45 38.68
C GLY A 458 -0.44 41.86 37.55
N PRO A 459 0.69 42.51 37.86
CA PRO A 459 1.69 42.85 36.87
C PRO A 459 2.19 41.60 36.13
N ALA A 460 2.38 41.71 34.82
CA ALA A 460 2.86 40.59 34.01
C ALA A 460 4.23 40.10 34.52
N GLN A 461 4.36 38.79 34.73
CA GLN A 461 5.63 38.18 35.17
C GLN A 461 6.73 38.32 34.11
N TRP A 462 6.32 38.38 32.84
CA TRP A 462 7.19 38.53 31.68
C TRP A 462 6.58 39.62 30.78
N PRO A 463 6.84 40.91 31.05
CA PRO A 463 6.36 41.97 30.17
C PRO A 463 6.97 41.78 28.78
N GLU A 464 6.15 41.78 27.74
CA GLU A 464 6.64 41.82 26.36
C GLU A 464 7.31 43.19 26.13
N GLU A 465 8.63 43.20 26.00
CA GLU A 465 9.37 44.36 25.51
C GLU A 465 9.43 44.24 23.97
N PHE A 466 8.57 44.98 23.28
CA PHE A 466 8.71 45.19 21.84
C PHE A 466 9.85 46.20 21.61
N GLY A 467 11.06 45.68 21.43
CA GLY A 467 12.26 46.44 21.04
C GLY A 467 12.38 46.66 19.53
#